data_AF-A0A2V6TH20-F1
#
_entry.id   AF-A0A2V6TH20-F1
#
_cell.length_a   1.000
_cell.length_b   1.000
_cell.length_c   1.000
_cell.angle_alpha   90.00
_cell.angle_beta   90.00
_cell.angle_gamma   90.00
#
_symmetry.space_group_name_H-M   'P 1'
#
loop_
_entity.id
_entity.type
_entity.pdbx_description
1 polymer ?
#
loop_
_entity_poly.entity_id
_entity_poly.type
_entity_poly.pdbx_seq_one_letter_code
_entity_poly.pdbx_strand_id
1 'polypeptide(L)' 'MAATTGDPLVALATHALGFVRDGAVVGLGSGRAAGAFVRALAARVHDGFRVRGVATSEE' A
#
# COMPACT_ATOMS: atom_id res chain seq x y z
N MET A 1 -5.30 16.89 1.28
CA MET A 1 -5.28 16.77 2.75
C MET A 1 -4.34 15.64 3.13
N ALA A 2 -3.16 15.98 3.65
CA ALA A 2 -2.16 15.00 4.05
C ALA A 2 -2.63 14.29 5.32
N ALA A 3 -2.84 12.98 5.25
CA ALA A 3 -3.18 12.18 6.42
C ALA A 3 -2.04 12.30 7.44
N THR A 4 -2.35 12.92 8.58
CA THR A 4 -1.42 13.18 9.67
C THR A 4 -0.89 11.87 10.24
N THR A 5 0.39 11.84 10.58
CA THR A 5 1.18 10.72 11.15
C THR A 5 0.55 9.96 12.34
N GLY A 6 -0.61 10.39 12.86
CA GLY A 6 -1.37 9.72 13.92
C GLY A 6 -2.52 8.80 13.46
N ASP A 7 -2.83 8.67 12.17
CA ASP A 7 -3.84 7.70 11.70
C ASP A 7 -3.28 6.26 11.77
N PRO A 8 -3.89 5.35 12.55
CA PRO A 8 -3.40 3.98 12.70
C PRO A 8 -3.35 3.20 11.38
N LEU A 9 -4.22 3.52 10.41
CA LEU A 9 -4.19 2.89 9.09
C LEU A 9 -3.00 3.36 8.26
N VAL A 10 -2.60 4.63 8.39
CA VAL A 10 -1.40 5.16 7.72
C VAL A 10 -0.13 4.56 8.33
N ALA A 11 -0.08 4.45 9.65
CA ALA A 11 1.04 3.82 10.36
C ALA A 11 1.22 2.34 9.96
N LEU A 12 0.12 1.58 9.98
CA LEU A 12 0.07 0.20 9.51
C LEU A 12 0.55 0.09 8.06
N ALA A 13 -0.03 0.88 7.15
CA ALA A 13 0.28 0.84 5.72
C ALA A 13 1.77 1.11 5.45
N THR A 14 2.33 2.11 6.13
CA THR A 14 3.75 2.48 6.00
C THR A 14 4.65 1.37 6.52
N HIS A 15 4.32 0.76 7.66
CA HIS A 15 5.08 -0.35 8.22
C HIS A 15 5.04 -1.58 7.29
N ALA A 16 3.85 -1.96 6.82
CA ALA A 16 3.68 -3.08 5.90
C ALA A 16 4.42 -2.87 4.57
N LEU A 17 4.44 -1.63 4.05
CA LEU A 17 5.15 -1.29 2.81
C LEU A 17 6.66 -1.54 2.91
N GLY A 18 7.24 -1.43 4.10
CA GLY A 18 8.65 -1.73 4.36
C GLY A 18 9.07 -3.19 4.06
N PHE A 19 8.11 -4.11 3.99
CA PHE A 19 8.36 -5.51 3.64
C PHE A 19 8.33 -5.78 2.12
N VAL A 20 7.85 -4.83 1.31
CA VAL A 20 7.75 -4.99 -0.15
C VAL A 20 9.07 -4.62 -0.81
N ARG A 21 9.60 -5.53 -1.62
CA ARG A 21 10.84 -5.34 -2.39
C ARG A 21 10.53 -4.85 -3.82
N ASP A 22 11.46 -4.13 -4.44
CA ASP A 22 11.32 -3.73 -5.85
C ASP A 22 11.16 -4.97 -6.74
N GLY A 23 10.22 -4.91 -7.68
CA GLY A 23 9.88 -6.01 -8.58
C GLY A 23 9.03 -7.13 -7.97
N ALA A 24 8.56 -6.99 -6.72
CA ALA A 24 7.72 -8.01 -6.08
C ALA A 24 6.34 -8.16 -6.75
N VAL A 25 5.76 -9.36 -6.59
CA VAL A 25 4.34 -9.61 -6.82
C VAL A 25 3.64 -9.63 -5.46
N VAL A 26 2.64 -8.78 -5.27
CA VAL A 26 1.98 -8.55 -3.99
C VAL A 26 0.49 -8.88 -4.12
N GLY A 27 -0.02 -9.73 -3.24
CA GLY A 27 -1.47 -9.93 -3.08
C GLY A 27 -2.10 -8.69 -2.43
N LEU A 28 -3.13 -8.13 -3.05
CA LEU A 28 -3.86 -6.97 -2.56
C LEU A 28 -5.19 -7.45 -1.99
N GLY A 29 -5.30 -7.43 -0.66
CA GLY A 29 -6.54 -7.75 0.05
C GLY A 29 -7.62 -6.66 -0.10
N SER A 30 -8.69 -6.80 0.66
CA SER A 30 -9.85 -5.89 0.61
C SER A 30 -10.08 -5.16 1.95
N GLY A 31 -10.90 -4.10 1.92
CA GLY A 31 -11.29 -3.32 3.10
C GLY A 31 -10.33 -2.18 3.48
N ARG A 32 -10.65 -1.48 4.58
CA ARG A 32 -10.02 -0.19 4.95
C ARG A 32 -8.51 -0.25 5.09
N ALA A 33 -7.98 -1.32 5.69
CA ALA A 33 -6.54 -1.50 5.89
C ALA A 33 -5.80 -1.75 4.56
N ALA A 34 -6.34 -2.64 3.71
CA ALA A 34 -5.78 -2.90 2.40
C ALA A 34 -5.83 -1.65 1.51
N GLY A 35 -6.95 -0.91 1.53
CA GLY A 35 -7.06 0.35 0.79
C GLY A 35 -6.06 1.42 1.25
N ALA A 36 -5.76 1.51 2.56
CA ALA A 36 -4.71 2.38 3.07
C ALA A 36 -3.32 1.94 2.57
N PHE A 37 -3.04 0.64 2.60
CA PHE A 37 -1.81 0.07 2.05
C PHE A 37 -1.65 0.32 0.55
N VAL A 38 -2.69 0.11 -0.25
CA VAL A 38 -2.67 0.37 -1.70
C VAL A 38 -2.35 1.84 -1.98
N ARG A 39 -2.94 2.78 -1.22
CA ARG A 39 -2.60 4.22 -1.34
C ARG A 39 -1.14 4.52 -1.02
N ALA A 40 -0.59 3.92 0.03
CA ALA A 40 0.82 4.08 0.39
C ALA A 40 1.76 3.48 -0.67
N LEU A 41 1.44 2.27 -1.17
CA LEU A 41 2.17 1.61 -2.24
C LEU A 41 2.13 2.44 -3.54
N ALA A 42 0.96 2.98 -3.89
CA ALA A 42 0.77 3.81 -5.08
C ALA A 42 1.66 5.06 -5.07
N ALA A 43 1.82 5.72 -3.92
CA ALA A 43 2.75 6.84 -3.79
C ALA A 43 4.19 6.43 -4.13
N ARG A 44 4.66 5.28 -3.61
CA ARG A 44 6.00 4.76 -3.91
C ARG A 44 6.16 4.35 -5.39
N VAL A 45 5.11 3.81 -6.01
CA VAL A 45 5.10 3.50 -7.44
C VAL A 45 5.20 4.76 -8.30
N HIS A 46 4.54 5.86 -7.91
CA HIS A 46 4.68 7.15 -8.58
C HIS A 46 6.13 7.66 -8.51
N ASP A 47 6.84 7.37 -7.42
CA ASP A 47 8.27 7.68 -7.26
C ASP A 47 9.22 6.69 -7.98
N GLY A 48 8.68 5.79 -8.81
CA GLY A 48 9.45 4.88 -9.66
C GLY A 48 9.64 3.46 -9.10
N PHE A 49 9.02 3.11 -7.98
CA PHE A 49 9.05 1.75 -7.45
C PHE A 49 8.24 0.79 -8.33
N ARG A 50 8.78 -0.40 -8.62
CA ARG A 50 8.13 -1.37 -9.50
C ARG A 50 7.51 -2.50 -8.69
N VAL A 51 6.24 -2.82 -8.98
CA VAL A 51 5.50 -3.89 -8.31
C VAL A 51 4.37 -4.38 -9.23
N ARG A 52 3.95 -5.64 -9.06
CA ARG A 52 2.70 -6.14 -9.65
C ARG A 52 1.73 -6.53 -8.55
N GLY A 53 0.52 -5.97 -8.59
CA GLY A 53 -0.57 -6.30 -7.67
C GLY A 53 -1.44 -7.43 -8.21
N VAL A 54 -1.90 -8.33 -7.34
CA VAL A 54 -2.95 -9.31 -7.61
C VAL A 54 -4.10 -9.07 -6.64
N ALA A 55 -5.22 -8.56 -7.13
CA ALA A 55 -6.35 -8.18 -6.28
C ALA A 55 -7.22 -9.39 -5.89
N THR A 56 -7.74 -9.37 -4.66
CA THR A 56 -8.74 -10.33 -4.18
C THR A 56 -10.18 -9.87 -4.43
N SER A 57 -10.39 -8.62 -4.84
CA SER A 57 -11.70 -7.98 -5.07
C SER A 57 -11.61 -6.92 -6.16
N GLU A 58 -12.76 -6.45 -6.65
CA GLU A 58 -12.85 -5.38 -7.68
C GLU A 58 -12.69 -3.97 -7.12
N GLU A 59 -12.98 -3.81 -5.82
CA GLU A 59 -12.85 -2.56 -5.05
C GLU A 59 -11.39 -2.14 -4.78
#